data_AF-A0A498SWP6-F1
#
_entry.id   AF-A0A498SWP6-F1
#
_cell.length_a   1.000
_cell.length_b   1.000
_cell.length_c   1.000
_cell.angle_alpha   90.00
_cell.angle_beta   90.00
_cell.angle_gamma   90.00
#
_symmetry.space_group_name_H-M   'P 1'
#
loop_
_entity.id
_entity.type
_entity.pdbx_description
1 polymer ?
#
loop_
_entity_poly.entity_id
_entity_poly.type
_entity_poly.pdbx_seq_one_letter_code
_entity_poly.pdbx_strand_id
1 'polypeptide(L)'
;MIVEIHLWGFPKHVMIFMTPYQLDSTLEINDKLLEYRRMAGFCWHDLQEWLYGSESIKFKNEVFEKLRASNVFVRDWRTLTMDESRQICDRRWKQFLEYNFITFDGLKTNPERFVDFAEILESYDQSLAAKFYISAIFYVTILSMGTNRHHQILEKCRNNEVFISSNH
;
A
#
# COMPACT_ATOMS: atom_id res chain seq x y z
N MET A 1 -16.69 -25.62 16.25
CA MET A 1 -16.68 -24.21 16.69
C MET A 1 -16.50 -23.38 15.43
N ILE A 2 -17.63 -22.93 14.88
CA ILE A 2 -17.68 -22.17 13.62
C ILE A 2 -17.28 -20.74 14.00
N VAL A 3 -16.13 -20.28 13.51
CA VAL A 3 -15.75 -18.87 13.62
C VAL A 3 -16.42 -18.16 12.47
N GLU A 4 -17.53 -17.48 12.76
CA GLU A 4 -18.12 -16.49 11.86
C GLU A 4 -17.05 -15.44 11.55
N ILE A 5 -16.55 -15.45 10.31
CA ILE A 5 -15.79 -14.33 9.77
C ILE A 5 -16.84 -13.25 9.51
N HIS A 6 -17.09 -12.43 10.53
CA HIS A 6 -17.74 -11.15 10.33
C HIS A 6 -16.86 -10.36 9.36
N LEU A 7 -17.26 -10.34 8.09
CA LEU A 7 -16.85 -9.33 7.13
C LEU A 7 -17.41 -8.00 7.65
N TRP A 8 -16.63 -7.35 8.50
CA TRP A 8 -16.97 -6.06 9.08
C TRP A 8 -17.21 -5.05 7.96
N GLY A 9 -18.37 -4.39 8.04
CA GLY A 9 -18.76 -3.33 7.15
C GLY A 9 -17.69 -2.25 7.11
N PHE A 10 -17.18 -1.99 5.91
CA PHE A 10 -16.48 -0.75 5.63
C PHE A 10 -17.38 0.42 6.07
N PRO A 11 -16.96 1.25 7.04
CA PRO A 11 -17.71 2.45 7.36
C PRO A 11 -17.79 3.30 6.08
N LYS A 12 -19.03 3.58 5.65
CA LYS A 12 -19.37 4.37 4.45
C LYS A 12 -19.00 5.86 4.57
N HIS A 13 -18.15 6.21 5.52
CA HIS A 13 -17.79 7.58 5.81
C HIS A 13 -16.27 7.72 5.76
N VAL A 14 -15.83 8.36 4.66
CA VAL A 14 -14.55 9.04 4.48
C VAL A 14 -13.36 8.13 4.11
N MET A 15 -13.45 7.49 2.95
CA MET A 15 -12.25 7.16 2.16
C MET A 15 -11.81 8.43 1.40
N ILE A 16 -11.40 9.47 2.14
CA ILE A 16 -10.67 10.58 1.55
C ILE A 16 -9.23 10.09 1.40
N PHE A 17 -8.84 9.76 0.17
CA PHE A 17 -7.46 9.59 -0.20
C PHE A 17 -6.72 10.93 -0.05
N MET A 18 -6.36 11.30 1.18
CA MET A 18 -5.35 12.31 1.43
C MET A 18 -4.01 11.59 1.50
N THR A 19 -3.51 11.18 0.34
CA THR A 19 -2.07 10.97 0.20
C THR A 19 -1.37 12.24 0.68
N PRO A 20 -0.31 12.15 1.48
CA PRO A 20 0.56 13.29 1.71
C PRO A 20 1.29 13.56 0.41
N TYR A 21 0.63 14.27 -0.51
CA TYR A 21 1.36 15.14 -1.42
C TYR A 21 1.98 16.20 -0.50
N GLN A 22 3.19 15.92 -0.01
CA GLN A 22 4.16 16.97 0.13
C GLN A 22 4.21 17.60 -1.26
N LEU A 23 3.49 18.72 -1.41
CA LEU A 23 3.79 19.67 -2.46
C LEU A 23 5.26 20.00 -2.22
N ASP A 24 6.12 19.32 -2.97
CA ASP A 24 7.48 19.78 -3.14
C ASP A 24 7.36 21.25 -3.56
N SER A 25 8.04 22.10 -2.80
CA SER A 25 7.99 23.56 -2.85
C SER A 25 8.53 24.16 -4.15
N THR A 26 8.55 23.37 -5.23
CA THR A 26 9.23 23.62 -6.49
C THR A 26 8.29 23.73 -7.69
N LEU A 27 7.00 23.39 -7.55
CA LEU A 27 5.98 23.85 -8.49
C LEU A 27 5.55 25.24 -8.06
N GLU A 28 5.72 26.24 -8.93
CA GLU A 28 5.15 27.59 -8.80
C GLU A 28 3.82 27.50 -8.06
N ILE A 29 3.83 27.90 -6.79
CA ILE A 29 2.65 27.76 -5.97
C ILE A 29 1.64 28.74 -6.55
N ASN A 30 0.68 28.22 -7.32
CA ASN A 30 -0.37 29.02 -7.93
C ASN A 30 -0.94 29.97 -6.88
N ASP A 31 -0.78 31.27 -7.07
CA ASP A 31 -1.11 32.32 -6.07
C ASP A 31 -2.54 32.16 -5.53
N LYS A 32 -3.47 31.63 -6.34
CA LYS A 32 -4.84 31.33 -5.94
C LYS A 32 -4.95 30.21 -4.90
N LEU A 33 -4.10 29.19 -4.97
CA LEU A 33 -4.09 28.10 -3.97
C LEU A 33 -3.54 28.57 -2.63
N LEU A 34 -2.61 29.53 -2.63
CA LEU A 34 -2.09 30.13 -1.39
C LEU A 34 -3.16 30.91 -0.66
N GLU A 35 -4.01 31.65 -1.37
CA GLU A 35 -5.13 32.38 -0.80
C GLU A 35 -6.04 31.44 0.00
N TYR A 36 -6.51 30.34 -0.61
CA TYR A 36 -7.36 29.36 0.06
C TYR A 36 -6.68 28.65 1.23
N ARG A 37 -5.37 28.32 1.12
CA ARG A 37 -4.63 27.69 2.23
C ARG A 37 -4.50 28.61 3.44
N ARG A 38 -4.39 29.93 3.23
CA ARG A 38 -4.32 30.93 4.31
C ARG A 38 -5.67 31.15 5.01
N MET A 39 -6.78 30.80 4.36
CA MET A 39 -8.11 30.85 4.97
C MET A 39 -8.36 29.73 5.99
N ALA A 40 -7.49 28.71 6.04
CA ALA A 40 -7.64 27.63 7.01
C ALA A 40 -7.44 28.15 8.44
N GLY A 41 -8.49 28.03 9.26
CA GLY A 41 -8.45 28.42 10.68
C GLY A 41 -7.84 27.38 11.62
N PHE A 42 -7.22 26.32 11.08
CA PHE A 42 -6.63 25.23 11.83
C PHE A 42 -5.30 24.77 11.20
N CYS A 43 -4.44 24.15 12.01
CA CYS A 43 -3.21 23.52 11.53
C CYS A 43 -3.53 22.19 10.85
N TRP A 44 -3.14 22.05 9.57
CA TRP A 44 -3.43 20.82 8.82
C TRP A 44 -2.63 19.60 9.32
N HIS A 45 -1.46 19.81 9.93
CA HIS A 45 -0.66 18.75 10.54
C HIS A 45 -1.39 18.16 11.76
N ASP A 46 -1.95 19.02 12.61
CA ASP A 46 -2.71 18.60 13.80
C ASP A 46 -3.97 17.81 13.38
N LEU A 47 -4.65 18.24 12.32
CA LEU A 47 -5.77 17.49 11.76
C LEU A 47 -5.33 16.13 11.21
N GLN A 48 -4.21 16.08 10.50
CA GLN A 48 -3.68 14.83 9.95
C GLN A 48 -3.30 13.85 11.07
N GLU A 49 -2.58 14.31 12.10
CA GLU A 49 -2.21 13.51 13.26
C GLU A 49 -3.45 13.03 14.03
N TRP A 50 -4.47 13.87 14.16
CA TRP A 50 -5.75 13.49 14.77
C TRP A 50 -6.49 12.41 13.96
N LEU A 51 -6.45 12.47 12.63
CA LEU A 51 -7.13 11.51 11.75
C LEU A 51 -6.43 10.16 11.66
N TYR A 52 -5.09 10.16 11.52
CA TYR A 52 -4.34 8.96 11.17
C TYR A 52 -3.42 8.46 12.28
N GLY A 53 -3.08 9.30 13.26
CA GLY A 53 -2.06 8.99 14.26
C GLY A 53 -0.62 9.19 13.74
N SER A 54 0.27 9.54 14.66
CA SER A 54 1.66 9.87 14.34
C SER A 54 2.47 8.71 13.78
N GLU A 55 2.24 7.49 14.28
CA GLU A 55 2.95 6.28 13.82
C GLU A 55 2.61 5.93 12.36
N SER A 56 1.33 5.97 11.98
CA SER A 56 0.88 5.74 10.60
C SER A 56 1.42 6.81 9.64
N ILE A 57 1.42 8.08 10.06
CA ILE A 57 2.00 9.17 9.26
C ILE A 57 3.50 8.94 9.04
N LYS A 58 4.23 8.59 10.11
CA LYS A 58 5.67 8.33 10.04
C LYS A 58 5.97 7.15 9.11
N PHE A 59 5.22 6.06 9.22
CA PHE A 59 5.37 4.90 8.35
C PHE A 59 5.07 5.24 6.89
N LYS A 60 3.95 5.92 6.60
CA LYS A 60 3.59 6.35 5.24
C LYS A 60 4.69 7.22 4.64
N ASN A 61 5.20 8.19 5.40
CA ASN A 61 6.30 9.06 4.95
C ASN A 61 7.58 8.26 4.65
N GLU A 62 7.97 7.31 5.50
CA GLU A 62 9.13 6.44 5.26
C GLU A 62 9.01 5.67 3.95
N VAL A 63 7.83 5.07 3.69
CA VAL A 63 7.57 4.37 2.44
C VAL A 63 7.65 5.33 1.26
N PHE A 64 6.99 6.49 1.31
CA PHE A 64 7.03 7.47 0.22
C PHE A 64 8.44 7.97 -0.09
N GLU A 65 9.27 8.25 0.92
CA GLU A 65 10.66 8.64 0.72
C GLU A 65 11.45 7.55 -0.03
N LYS A 66 11.27 6.28 0.34
CA LYS A 66 11.89 5.17 -0.39
C LYS A 66 11.40 5.05 -1.83
N LEU A 67 10.10 5.27 -2.07
CA LEU A 67 9.55 5.25 -3.43
C LEU A 67 10.09 6.40 -4.28
N ARG A 68 10.17 7.62 -3.72
CA ARG A 68 10.72 8.80 -4.42
C ARG A 68 12.19 8.64 -4.78
N ALA A 69 12.98 8.03 -3.90
CA ALA A 69 14.40 7.78 -4.15
C ALA A 69 14.65 6.72 -5.23
N SER A 70 13.64 5.94 -5.62
CA SER A 70 13.81 4.79 -6.50
C SER A 70 13.29 5.05 -7.91
N ASN A 71 14.17 4.87 -8.90
CA ASN A 71 13.84 5.05 -10.31
C ASN A 71 12.80 4.05 -10.83
N VAL A 72 12.51 2.96 -10.10
CA VAL A 72 11.50 1.96 -10.46
C VAL A 72 10.07 2.49 -10.27
N PHE A 73 9.89 3.46 -9.37
CA PHE A 73 8.60 4.06 -9.04
C PHE A 73 8.36 5.41 -9.70
N VAL A 74 9.25 5.83 -10.61
CA VAL A 74 8.96 6.97 -11.48
C VAL A 74 7.76 6.62 -12.35
N ARG A 75 6.77 7.53 -12.37
CA ARG A 75 5.55 7.38 -13.17
C ARG A 75 5.83 7.80 -14.59
N ASP A 76 5.43 6.94 -15.52
CA ASP A 76 5.33 7.26 -16.94
C ASP A 76 3.86 7.57 -17.23
N TRP A 77 3.59 8.76 -17.77
CA TRP A 77 2.24 9.24 -18.04
C TRP A 77 1.72 8.84 -19.43
N ARG A 78 2.51 8.09 -20.19
CA ARG A 78 2.07 7.55 -21.49
C ARG A 78 1.04 6.45 -21.30
N THR A 79 0.23 6.22 -22.34
CA THR A 79 -0.60 5.02 -22.43
C THR A 79 0.29 3.80 -22.60
N LEU A 80 0.20 2.87 -21.66
CA LEU A 80 0.93 1.59 -21.69
C LEU A 80 0.08 0.53 -22.39
N THR A 81 0.74 -0.41 -23.07
CA THR A 81 0.11 -1.67 -23.46
C THR A 81 -0.10 -2.56 -22.22
N MET A 82 -0.95 -3.58 -22.34
CA MET A 82 -1.21 -4.52 -21.25
C MET A 82 0.06 -5.25 -20.78
N ASP A 83 0.92 -5.65 -21.71
CA ASP A 83 2.14 -6.38 -21.38
C ASP A 83 3.18 -5.48 -20.72
N GLU A 84 3.33 -4.24 -21.17
CA GLU A 84 4.18 -3.25 -20.49
C GLU A 84 3.70 -2.97 -19.06
N SER A 85 2.39 -2.80 -18.88
CA SER A 85 1.80 -2.58 -17.56
C SER A 85 2.09 -3.76 -16.62
N ARG A 86 2.00 -5.00 -17.11
CA ARG A 86 2.33 -6.21 -16.35
C ARG A 86 3.82 -6.25 -15.96
N GLN A 87 4.72 -6.00 -16.92
CA GLN A 87 6.17 -5.99 -16.67
C GLN A 87 6.59 -4.92 -15.66
N ILE A 88 6.03 -3.71 -15.77
CA ILE A 88 6.28 -2.62 -14.82
C ILE A 88 5.77 -3.00 -13.43
N CYS A 89 4.56 -3.57 -13.35
CA CYS A 89 3.99 -4.03 -12.08
C CYS A 89 4.85 -5.14 -11.44
N ASP A 90 5.32 -6.11 -12.21
CA ASP A 90 6.23 -7.17 -11.74
C ASP A 90 7.54 -6.61 -11.19
N ARG A 91 8.16 -5.67 -11.92
CA ARG A 91 9.41 -5.03 -11.51
C ARG A 91 9.24 -4.22 -10.22
N ARG A 92 8.16 -3.43 -10.13
CA ARG A 92 7.82 -2.65 -8.93
C ARG A 92 7.52 -3.56 -7.73
N TRP A 93 6.79 -4.65 -7.95
CA TRP A 93 6.48 -5.63 -6.91
C TRP A 93 7.75 -6.26 -6.32
N LYS A 94 8.70 -6.68 -7.17
CA LYS A 94 10.00 -7.19 -6.73
C LYS A 94 10.75 -6.18 -5.86
N GLN A 95 10.80 -4.92 -6.29
CA GLN A 95 11.44 -3.86 -5.52
C GLN A 95 10.75 -3.62 -4.17
N PHE A 96 9.42 -3.71 -4.11
CA PHE A 96 8.67 -3.59 -2.86
C PHE A 96 9.00 -4.71 -1.87
N LEU A 97 9.15 -5.94 -2.35
CA LEU A 97 9.50 -7.08 -1.51
C LEU A 97 10.91 -6.95 -0.92
N GLU A 98 11.86 -6.43 -1.70
CA GLU A 98 13.22 -6.14 -1.21
C GLU A 98 13.23 -5.12 -0.07
N TYR A 99 12.32 -4.14 -0.08
CA TYR A 99 12.20 -3.17 1.00
C TYR A 99 11.61 -3.75 2.28
N ASN A 100 10.89 -4.87 2.19
CA ASN A 100 10.35 -5.61 3.32
C ASN A 100 9.59 -4.72 4.33
N PHE A 101 8.80 -3.76 3.84
CA PHE A 101 8.00 -2.86 4.68
C PHE A 101 7.00 -3.60 5.56
N ILE A 102 6.52 -4.75 5.07
CA ILE A 102 5.56 -5.63 5.73
C ILE A 102 5.98 -7.07 5.53
N THR A 103 5.97 -7.82 6.61
CA THR A 103 5.99 -9.29 6.58
C THR A 103 4.55 -9.81 6.63
N PHE A 104 4.26 -10.92 5.96
CA PHE A 104 2.91 -11.50 6.00
C PHE A 104 2.49 -11.95 7.42
N ASP A 105 3.46 -12.31 8.27
CA ASP A 105 3.23 -12.53 9.71
C ASP A 105 2.81 -11.25 10.45
N GLY A 106 3.23 -10.09 9.91
CA GLY A 106 2.86 -8.75 10.36
C GLY A 106 1.36 -8.49 10.37
N LEU A 107 0.57 -9.20 9.56
CA LEU A 107 -0.89 -9.08 9.58
C LEU A 107 -1.49 -9.44 10.95
N LYS A 108 -0.85 -10.37 11.68
CA LYS A 108 -1.28 -10.76 13.03
C LYS A 108 -0.75 -9.81 14.10
N THR A 109 0.43 -9.24 13.91
CA THR A 109 1.14 -8.46 14.94
C THR A 109 0.89 -6.96 14.84
N ASN A 110 0.63 -6.43 13.65
CA ASN A 110 0.36 -5.01 13.41
C ASN A 110 -0.60 -4.83 12.21
N PRO A 111 -1.92 -5.02 12.42
CA PRO A 111 -2.92 -4.89 11.36
C PRO A 111 -3.04 -3.46 10.83
N GLU A 112 -2.79 -2.43 11.65
CA GLU A 112 -2.84 -1.02 11.21
C GLU A 112 -1.78 -0.73 10.15
N ARG A 113 -0.56 -1.24 10.34
CA ARG A 113 0.53 -1.11 9.35
C ARG A 113 0.17 -1.76 8.01
N PHE A 114 -0.58 -2.86 8.04
CA PHE A 114 -1.09 -3.52 6.83
C PHE A 114 -2.09 -2.65 6.08
N VAL A 115 -3.01 -2.01 6.80
CA VAL A 115 -3.97 -1.05 6.22
C VAL A 115 -3.24 0.14 5.62
N ASP A 116 -2.30 0.73 6.36
CA ASP A 116 -1.53 1.89 5.88
C ASP A 116 -0.76 1.59 4.59
N PHE A 117 -0.13 0.42 4.50
CA PHE A 117 0.58 0.02 3.29
C PHE A 117 -0.36 -0.27 2.12
N ALA A 118 -1.51 -0.89 2.38
CA ALA A 118 -2.52 -1.11 1.37
C ALA A 118 -3.05 0.22 0.80
N GLU A 119 -3.28 1.23 1.65
CA GLU A 119 -3.66 2.59 1.21
C GLU A 119 -2.59 3.25 0.33
N ILE A 120 -1.31 3.08 0.67
CA ILE A 120 -0.20 3.57 -0.16
C ILE A 120 -0.22 2.89 -1.53
N LEU A 121 -0.41 1.57 -1.57
CA LEU A 121 -0.48 0.84 -2.84
C LEU A 121 -1.71 1.23 -3.67
N GLU A 122 -2.89 1.37 -3.06
CA GLU A 122 -4.11 1.79 -3.76
C GLU A 122 -3.97 3.19 -4.36
N SER A 123 -3.40 4.12 -3.58
CA SER A 123 -3.18 5.48 -4.06
C SER A 123 -2.07 5.59 -5.11
N TYR A 124 -1.07 4.71 -5.04
CA TYR A 124 0.01 4.68 -6.00
C TYR A 124 -0.33 3.90 -7.28
N ASP A 125 -0.76 2.63 -7.19
CA ASP A 125 -1.06 1.78 -8.34
C ASP A 125 -1.97 0.59 -7.95
N GLN A 126 -3.19 0.57 -8.47
CA GLN A 126 -4.17 -0.48 -8.17
C GLN A 126 -3.72 -1.89 -8.55
N SER A 127 -2.83 -2.04 -9.55
CA SER A 127 -2.31 -3.36 -9.92
C SER A 127 -1.38 -3.93 -8.85
N LEU A 128 -0.62 -3.06 -8.19
CA LEU A 128 0.23 -3.45 -7.05
C LEU A 128 -0.61 -3.77 -5.82
N ALA A 129 -1.65 -2.98 -5.54
CA ALA A 129 -2.59 -3.25 -4.46
C ALA A 129 -3.27 -4.61 -4.65
N ALA A 130 -3.77 -4.90 -5.86
CA ALA A 130 -4.40 -6.18 -6.18
C ALA A 130 -3.45 -7.38 -5.93
N LYS A 131 -2.18 -7.28 -6.34
CA LYS A 131 -1.17 -8.31 -6.05
C LYS A 131 -0.97 -8.51 -4.56
N PHE A 132 -0.83 -7.42 -3.81
CA PHE A 132 -0.66 -7.48 -2.36
C PHE A 132 -1.84 -8.18 -1.68
N TYR A 133 -3.08 -7.80 -2.02
CA TYR A 133 -4.28 -8.43 -1.46
C TYR A 133 -4.38 -9.92 -1.80
N ILE A 134 -4.14 -10.30 -3.06
CA ILE A 134 -4.20 -11.70 -3.48
C ILE A 134 -3.14 -12.52 -2.73
N SER A 135 -1.91 -12.03 -2.63
CA SER A 135 -0.84 -12.69 -1.87
C SER A 135 -1.19 -12.81 -0.39
N ALA A 136 -1.76 -11.77 0.22
CA ALA A 136 -2.15 -11.79 1.63
C ALA A 136 -3.32 -12.76 1.90
N ILE A 137 -4.37 -12.74 1.05
CA ILE A 137 -5.50 -13.67 1.15
C ILE A 137 -5.02 -15.10 1.00
N PHE A 138 -4.14 -15.37 0.03
CA PHE A 138 -3.57 -16.70 -0.17
C PHE A 138 -2.77 -17.17 1.06
N TYR A 139 -1.93 -16.30 1.62
CA TYR A 139 -1.17 -16.58 2.84
C TYR A 139 -2.09 -16.92 4.01
N VAL A 140 -3.09 -16.07 4.28
CA VAL A 140 -4.05 -16.26 5.38
C VAL A 140 -4.87 -17.53 5.19
N THR A 141 -5.28 -17.84 3.96
CA THR A 141 -6.04 -19.06 3.65
C THR A 141 -5.21 -20.30 3.96
N ILE A 142 -3.95 -20.35 3.55
CA ILE A 142 -3.07 -21.48 3.88
C ILE A 142 -2.79 -21.53 5.38
N LEU A 143 -2.56 -20.40 6.04
CA LEU A 143 -2.29 -20.38 7.48
C LEU A 143 -3.47 -20.90 8.30
N SER A 144 -4.70 -20.56 7.92
CA SER A 144 -5.93 -20.91 8.65
C SER A 144 -6.51 -22.28 8.29
N MET A 145 -6.41 -22.70 7.03
CA MET A 145 -7.02 -23.93 6.52
C MET A 145 -6.00 -25.01 6.13
N GLY A 146 -4.71 -24.66 6.09
CA GLY A 146 -3.65 -25.55 5.67
C GLY A 146 -3.32 -26.62 6.70
N THR A 147 -3.04 -27.82 6.20
CA THR A 147 -2.41 -28.89 6.98
C THR A 147 -0.88 -28.77 6.94
N ASN A 148 -0.16 -29.57 7.74
CA ASN A 148 1.32 -29.60 7.76
C ASN A 148 1.96 -29.74 6.36
N ARG A 149 1.27 -30.34 5.40
CA ARG A 149 1.72 -30.51 4.02
C ARG A 149 1.80 -29.19 3.25
N HIS A 150 1.04 -28.17 3.68
CA HIS A 150 0.98 -26.85 3.04
C HIS A 150 1.95 -25.84 3.67
N HIS A 151 2.61 -26.18 4.79
CA HIS A 151 3.61 -25.30 5.41
C HIS A 151 4.79 -25.01 4.47
N GLN A 152 5.16 -25.97 3.62
CA GLN A 152 6.21 -25.76 2.60
C GLN A 152 5.81 -24.69 1.56
N ILE A 153 4.50 -24.48 1.35
CA ILE A 153 3.99 -23.45 0.44
C ILE A 153 4.06 -22.08 1.12
N LEU A 154 3.89 -21.99 2.45
CA LEU A 154 4.04 -20.74 3.20
C LEU A 154 5.45 -20.18 3.09
N GLU A 155 6.48 -21.02 3.20
CA GLU A 155 7.89 -20.59 3.00
C GLU A 155 8.12 -20.06 1.58
N LYS A 156 7.55 -20.73 0.57
CA LYS A 156 7.59 -20.23 -0.81
C LYS A 156 6.80 -18.93 -1.00
N CYS A 157 5.73 -18.71 -0.25
CA CYS A 157 5.00 -17.43 -0.27
C CYS A 157 5.81 -16.32 0.39
N ARG A 158 6.48 -16.62 1.51
CA ARG A 158 7.37 -15.68 2.20
C ARG A 158 8.55 -15.27 1.32
N ASN A 159 9.11 -16.21 0.56
CA ASN A 159 10.15 -15.94 -0.44
C ASN A 159 9.60 -15.39 -1.76
N ASN A 160 8.29 -15.21 -1.86
CA ASN A 160 7.59 -14.78 -3.08
C ASN A 160 7.94 -15.64 -4.31
N GLU A 161 8.17 -16.93 -4.10
CA GLU A 161 8.40 -17.95 -5.14
C GLU A 161 7.09 -18.50 -5.70
N VAL A 162 5.97 -18.35 -4.98
CA VAL A 162 4.63 -18.64 -5.48
C VAL A 162 4.03 -17.37 -6.08
N PHE A 163 4.39 -17.08 -7.33
CA PHE A 163 3.73 -16.02 -8.08
C PHE A 163 2.37 -16.51 -8.56
N ILE A 164 1.30 -15.93 -8.01
CA ILE A 164 -0.04 -16.06 -8.58
C ILE A 164 -0.08 -15.15 -9.81
N SER A 165 0.21 -15.77 -10.97
CA SER A 165 0.04 -15.27 -12.34
C SER A 165 0.93 -14.11 -12.84
N SER A 166 2.10 -14.45 -13.38
CA SER A 166 2.66 -13.75 -14.56
C SER A 166 3.48 -14.67 -15.49
N ASN A 167 3.10 -15.95 -15.62
CA ASN A 167 3.64 -16.84 -16.66
C ASN A 167 2.54 -17.16 -17.67
N HIS A 168 2.42 -16.31 -18.68
CA HIS A 168 1.97 -16.68 -20.02
C HIS A 168 2.83 -15.94 -21.04
#